data_AF-A0A2P5F2I5-F1
#
_entry.id   AF-A0A2P5F2I5-F1
#
_cell.length_a   1.000
_cell.length_b   1.000
_cell.length_c   1.000
_cell.angle_alpha   90.00
_cell.angle_beta   90.00
_cell.angle_gamma   90.00
#
_symmetry.space_group_name_H-M   'P 1'
#
loop_
_entity.id
_entity.type
_entity.pdbx_description
1 polymer ?
#
loop_
_entity_poly.entity_id
_entity_poly.type
_entity_poly.pdbx_seq_one_letter_code
_entity_poly.pdbx_strand_id
1 'polypeptide(L)'
;MNDLLVETGGIVSVQPLPDVKNPPRILSEDDNLKLAKFDSVPDSILFELFLRLPNGRSAVQCSSVCKRWSSIISSSAFIRTFIHIHDHICPQSSRPFTLLFARYDLYHSDDDPFCQVFSEKSKFPYGIMPSVHLNFLPHLRAKKKRKKILPYRVAILASFNDLLLATSFEHWLLGARNLGPNFGAKRNYICNPLTKQWLELPEVSVLYIVSGYGLVCEPNSCSKQLGCTSNVRYRVVIIGRAHSNLILGKTKYFIPQCRKNEFIAQVFCSETGQWSELVISYPETAITRSWGTSNLNGLHIVARNGILYWLEGDPVKGIVAFDPFNDVYKRQCRLISLPVVCFKTASYLDDVRRERLGLVNGQLRLSQFYEWSTYYVFTVWELKNCDSESPSWVLVYNLKLNYSKNRVFMLSFHPNNTDVVFLLCGNDICLYDISMNKYEKVGECPNGVKFPETDISIDSLLYPSWPTPIPELPCN
;
A
#
# COMPACT_ATOMS: atom_id res chain seq x y z
N MET A 1 22.15 24.36 19.93
CA MET A 1 21.09 25.26 20.39
C MET A 1 20.60 26.00 19.15
N ASN A 2 19.64 25.39 18.45
CA ASN A 2 18.93 25.97 17.30
C ASN A 2 17.50 25.44 17.45
N ASP A 3 16.55 26.34 17.68
CA ASP A 3 15.14 26.01 17.79
C ASP A 3 14.62 25.43 16.47
N LEU A 4 13.66 24.51 16.55
CA LEU A 4 12.88 24.03 15.42
C LEU A 4 12.08 25.20 14.84
N LEU A 5 12.66 25.91 13.87
CA LEU A 5 11.96 26.87 13.04
C LEU A 5 11.47 26.15 11.80
N VAL A 6 10.17 25.85 11.79
CA VAL A 6 9.42 25.48 10.58
C VAL A 6 9.30 26.75 9.74
N GLU A 7 9.98 26.82 8.61
CA GLU A 7 9.77 27.90 7.64
C GLU A 7 8.37 27.76 7.03
N THR A 8 7.47 28.65 7.43
CA THR A 8 6.14 28.78 6.83
C THR A 8 6.25 29.64 5.56
N GLY A 9 6.31 28.97 4.41
CA GLY A 9 6.22 29.60 3.09
C GLY A 9 4.85 30.26 2.88
N GLY A 10 4.86 31.46 2.29
CA GLY A 10 3.74 32.41 2.30
C GLY A 10 2.51 32.02 1.49
N ILE A 11 1.39 32.63 1.89
CA ILE A 11 0.06 32.52 1.31
C ILE A 11 0.08 33.02 -0.14
N VAL A 12 -0.18 32.14 -1.10
CA VAL A 12 -0.56 32.52 -2.47
C VAL A 12 -2.08 32.54 -2.54
N SER A 13 -2.67 33.71 -2.79
CA SER A 13 -4.11 33.84 -3.03
C SER A 13 -4.49 33.20 -4.36
N VAL A 14 -5.54 32.39 -4.35
CA VAL A 14 -6.13 31.83 -5.58
C VAL A 14 -7.43 32.58 -5.83
N GLN A 15 -7.42 33.41 -6.88
CA GLN A 15 -8.61 34.02 -7.45
C GLN A 15 -9.58 32.94 -7.97
N PRO A 16 -10.90 33.17 -7.97
CA PRO A 16 -11.85 32.26 -8.59
C PRO A 16 -11.69 32.30 -10.11
N LEU A 17 -11.52 31.14 -10.75
CA LEU A 17 -11.57 31.01 -12.21
C LEU A 17 -13.02 31.17 -12.72
N PRO A 18 -13.24 31.77 -13.90
CA PRO A 18 -14.58 31.94 -14.47
C PRO A 18 -15.11 30.62 -15.03
N ASP A 19 -16.44 30.47 -14.99
CA ASP A 19 -17.22 29.49 -15.72
C ASP A 19 -16.87 29.50 -17.21
N VAL A 20 -16.25 28.44 -17.73
CA VAL A 20 -16.00 28.27 -19.18
C VAL A 20 -16.83 27.10 -19.70
N LYS A 21 -18.01 27.42 -20.23
CA LYS A 21 -18.74 26.56 -21.18
C LYS A 21 -18.13 26.77 -22.56
N ASN A 22 -17.16 25.95 -22.96
CA ASN A 22 -16.69 25.91 -24.35
C ASN A 22 -17.48 24.86 -25.17
N PRO A 23 -18.00 25.21 -26.36
CA PRO A 23 -18.57 24.23 -27.30
C PRO A 23 -17.45 23.37 -27.92
N PRO A 24 -17.76 22.20 -28.53
CA PRO A 24 -16.75 21.34 -29.15
C PRO A 24 -15.99 22.07 -30.25
N ARG A 25 -14.65 22.08 -30.16
CA ARG A 25 -13.77 22.58 -31.23
C ARG A 25 -13.90 21.68 -32.46
N ILE A 26 -14.38 22.25 -33.56
CA ILE A 26 -14.24 21.67 -34.89
C ILE A 26 -12.76 21.81 -35.29
N LEU A 27 -12.11 20.69 -35.62
CA LEU A 27 -10.69 20.64 -36.00
C LEU A 27 -10.46 21.43 -37.30
N SER A 28 -9.34 22.16 -37.37
CA SER A 28 -8.95 22.91 -38.56
C SER A 28 -8.51 21.98 -39.71
N GLU A 29 -8.52 22.46 -40.96
CA GLU A 29 -8.02 21.69 -42.12
C GLU A 29 -6.56 21.23 -41.95
N ASP A 30 -5.72 22.02 -41.28
CA ASP A 30 -4.34 21.66 -40.96
C ASP A 30 -4.24 20.51 -39.95
N ASP A 31 -5.17 20.42 -38.99
CA ASP A 31 -5.22 19.31 -38.04
C ASP A 31 -5.69 18.02 -38.73
N ASN A 32 -6.62 18.13 -39.69
CA ASN A 32 -7.06 17.02 -40.52
C ASN A 32 -5.92 16.51 -41.43
N LEU A 33 -5.09 17.40 -41.97
CA LEU A 33 -3.90 17.04 -42.75
C LEU A 33 -2.82 16.35 -41.92
N LYS A 34 -2.65 16.74 -40.65
CA LYS A 34 -1.73 16.06 -39.71
C LYS A 34 -2.25 14.67 -39.30
N LEU A 35 -3.57 14.50 -39.15
CA LEU A 35 -4.19 13.21 -38.88
C LEU A 35 -3.98 12.23 -40.04
N ALA A 36 -4.17 12.71 -41.28
CA ALA A 36 -3.99 11.93 -42.50
C ALA A 36 -2.55 11.37 -42.66
N LYS A 37 -1.53 12.04 -42.10
CA LYS A 37 -0.15 11.54 -42.11
C LYS A 37 0.07 10.30 -41.26
N PHE A 38 -0.67 10.13 -40.15
CA PHE A 38 -0.55 8.94 -39.31
C PHE A 38 -1.33 7.75 -39.86
N ASP A 39 -2.38 8.00 -40.64
CA ASP A 39 -3.13 6.94 -41.31
C ASP A 39 -2.29 6.20 -42.35
N SER A 40 -1.34 6.87 -43.01
CA SER A 40 -0.44 6.25 -43.99
C SER A 40 0.79 5.52 -43.40
N VAL A 41 1.08 5.68 -42.11
CA VAL A 41 2.26 5.05 -41.47
C VAL A 41 1.98 3.56 -41.22
N PRO A 42 2.88 2.62 -41.56
CA PRO A 42 2.68 1.19 -41.29
C PRO A 42 2.58 0.84 -39.80
N ASP A 43 1.84 -0.21 -39.46
CA ASP A 43 1.65 -0.67 -38.06
C ASP A 43 2.97 -0.99 -37.34
N SER A 44 3.96 -1.52 -38.06
CA SER A 44 5.30 -1.81 -37.51
C SER A 44 6.02 -0.54 -37.04
N ILE A 45 5.86 0.57 -37.75
CA ILE A 45 6.45 1.86 -37.38
C ILE A 45 5.66 2.49 -36.23
N LEU A 46 4.33 2.40 -36.25
CA LEU A 46 3.49 2.86 -35.12
C LEU A 46 3.83 2.10 -33.83
N PHE A 47 4.01 0.78 -33.92
CA PHE A 47 4.43 -0.07 -32.80
C PHE A 47 5.73 0.44 -32.18
N GLU A 48 6.76 0.66 -33.00
CA GLU A 48 8.05 1.21 -32.58
C GLU A 48 7.94 2.62 -31.99
N LEU A 49 7.11 3.49 -32.57
CA LEU A 49 6.87 4.82 -32.05
C LEU A 49 6.21 4.77 -30.66
N PHE A 50 5.20 3.92 -30.48
CA PHE A 50 4.51 3.79 -29.20
C PHE A 50 5.39 3.16 -28.11
N LEU A 51 6.35 2.28 -28.46
CA LEU A 51 7.32 1.75 -27.50
C LEU A 51 8.22 2.83 -26.88
N ARG A 52 8.44 3.93 -27.62
CA ARG A 52 9.27 5.07 -27.19
C ARG A 52 8.49 6.09 -26.34
N LEU A 53 7.19 5.87 -26.11
CA LEU A 53 6.42 6.71 -25.20
C LEU A 53 7.01 6.63 -23.78
N PRO A 54 6.99 7.73 -23.01
CA PRO A 54 7.75 7.83 -21.76
C PRO A 54 7.22 6.94 -20.63
N ASN A 55 5.94 6.54 -20.67
CA ASN A 55 5.33 5.69 -19.65
C ASN A 55 4.03 5.04 -20.18
N GLY A 56 3.58 3.98 -19.51
CA GLY A 56 2.37 3.26 -19.88
C GLY A 56 1.11 4.12 -19.87
N ARG A 57 1.04 5.15 -19.01
CA ARG A 57 -0.09 6.09 -19.01
C ARG A 57 -0.21 6.84 -20.34
N SER A 58 0.91 7.31 -20.89
CA SER A 58 0.95 7.99 -22.19
C SER A 58 0.50 7.03 -23.31
N ALA A 59 0.93 5.77 -23.25
CA ALA A 59 0.49 4.75 -24.19
C ALA A 59 -1.02 4.47 -24.08
N VAL A 60 -1.58 4.36 -22.88
CA VAL A 60 -3.03 4.20 -22.65
C VAL A 60 -3.82 5.44 -23.12
N GLN A 61 -3.24 6.63 -23.03
CA GLN A 61 -3.86 7.82 -23.63
C GLN A 61 -3.84 7.77 -25.15
N CYS A 62 -2.72 7.35 -25.76
CA CYS A 62 -2.62 7.15 -27.21
C CYS A 62 -3.62 6.08 -27.71
N SER A 63 -3.87 5.03 -26.94
CA SER A 63 -4.87 4.01 -27.32
C SER A 63 -6.28 4.56 -27.45
N SER A 64 -6.58 5.70 -26.81
CA SER A 64 -7.88 6.38 -26.89
C SER A 64 -8.07 7.24 -28.15
N VAL A 65 -7.04 7.40 -28.99
CA VAL A 65 -7.09 8.26 -30.18
C VAL A 65 -7.91 7.63 -31.31
N CYS A 66 -7.64 6.38 -31.67
CA CYS A 66 -8.39 5.65 -32.69
C CYS A 66 -8.31 4.13 -32.49
N LYS A 67 -9.22 3.38 -33.13
CA LYS A 67 -9.30 1.91 -33.01
C LYS A 67 -7.99 1.22 -33.42
N ARG A 68 -7.30 1.75 -34.44
CA ARG A 68 -6.03 1.20 -34.93
C ARG A 68 -4.94 1.29 -33.86
N TRP A 69 -4.77 2.46 -33.25
CA TRP A 69 -3.78 2.66 -32.18
C TRP A 69 -4.15 1.82 -30.96
N SER A 70 -5.44 1.76 -30.61
CA SER A 70 -5.91 0.86 -29.55
C SER A 70 -5.55 -0.60 -29.81
N SER A 71 -5.74 -1.10 -31.04
CA SER A 71 -5.43 -2.48 -31.39
C SER A 71 -3.94 -2.79 -31.21
N ILE A 72 -3.07 -1.91 -31.69
CA ILE A 72 -1.60 -2.05 -31.57
C ILE A 72 -1.19 -2.05 -30.09
N ILE A 73 -1.63 -1.04 -29.34
CA ILE A 73 -1.21 -0.80 -27.95
C ILE A 73 -1.79 -1.84 -26.98
N SER A 74 -3.01 -2.32 -27.22
CA SER A 74 -3.63 -3.37 -26.40
C SER A 74 -3.11 -4.78 -26.73
N SER A 75 -2.27 -4.94 -27.75
CA SER A 75 -1.71 -6.25 -28.10
C SER A 75 -0.77 -6.75 -27.00
N SER A 76 -0.82 -8.06 -26.71
CA SER A 76 0.05 -8.68 -25.72
C SER A 76 1.54 -8.50 -26.08
N ALA A 77 1.89 -8.61 -27.38
CA ALA A 77 3.24 -8.36 -27.86
C ALA A 77 3.72 -6.94 -27.53
N PHE A 78 2.89 -5.91 -27.76
CA PHE A 78 3.23 -4.53 -27.42
C PHE A 78 3.47 -4.38 -25.92
N ILE A 79 2.51 -4.81 -25.10
CA ILE A 79 2.57 -4.66 -23.64
C ILE A 79 3.82 -5.33 -23.06
N ARG A 80 4.13 -6.56 -23.51
CA ARG A 80 5.32 -7.30 -23.05
C ARG A 80 6.61 -6.58 -23.42
N THR A 81 6.73 -6.12 -24.66
CA THR A 81 7.92 -5.40 -25.13
C THR A 81 8.05 -4.04 -24.45
N PHE A 82 6.95 -3.33 -24.25
CA PHE A 82 6.92 -2.06 -23.52
C PHE A 82 7.41 -2.24 -22.08
N ILE A 83 6.85 -3.19 -21.34
CA ILE A 83 7.29 -3.51 -19.97
C ILE A 83 8.78 -3.86 -19.97
N HIS A 84 9.23 -4.73 -20.88
CA HIS A 84 10.62 -5.15 -20.94
C HIS A 84 11.58 -3.98 -21.14
N ILE A 85 11.32 -3.12 -22.13
CA ILE A 85 12.16 -1.95 -22.42
C ILE A 85 12.16 -0.98 -21.23
N HIS A 86 10.98 -0.64 -20.71
CA HIS A 86 10.84 0.36 -19.66
C HIS A 86 11.34 -0.12 -18.29
N ASP A 87 11.22 -1.41 -17.97
CA ASP A 87 11.78 -1.99 -16.74
C ASP A 87 13.31 -2.11 -16.82
N HIS A 88 13.88 -2.28 -18.02
CA HIS A 88 15.33 -2.24 -18.21
C HIS A 88 15.91 -0.82 -18.10
N ILE A 89 15.19 0.18 -18.59
CA ILE A 89 15.62 1.59 -18.54
C ILE A 89 15.38 2.19 -17.14
N CYS A 90 14.28 1.81 -16.50
CA CYS A 90 13.82 2.37 -15.24
C CYS A 90 13.77 1.26 -14.17
N PRO A 91 14.87 1.03 -13.42
CA PRO A 91 14.87 0.05 -12.35
C PRO A 91 13.80 0.39 -11.30
N GLN A 92 13.30 -0.64 -10.59
CA GLN A 92 12.22 -0.50 -9.60
C GLN A 92 12.47 0.61 -8.56
N SER A 93 13.73 0.80 -8.15
CA SER A 93 14.20 1.87 -7.25
C SER A 93 13.94 3.29 -7.74
N SER A 94 13.51 3.44 -8.99
CA SER A 94 13.34 4.73 -9.65
C SER A 94 11.93 4.91 -10.21
N ARG A 95 11.01 3.98 -9.90
CA ARG A 95 9.62 4.01 -10.38
C ARG A 95 8.82 5.15 -9.73
N PRO A 96 7.92 5.81 -10.48
CA PRO A 96 7.02 6.79 -9.89
C PRO A 96 6.16 6.16 -8.79
N PHE A 97 5.81 6.93 -7.76
CA PHE A 97 4.97 6.44 -6.67
C PHE A 97 4.05 7.52 -6.10
N THR A 98 3.07 7.05 -5.34
CA THR A 98 2.22 7.86 -4.46
C THR A 98 2.12 7.19 -3.10
N LEU A 99 2.36 7.94 -2.02
CA LEU A 99 2.09 7.51 -0.65
C LEU A 99 0.74 8.08 -0.21
N LEU A 100 -0.13 7.20 0.29
CA LEU A 100 -1.44 7.56 0.82
C LEU A 100 -1.39 7.46 2.34
N PHE A 101 -1.63 8.58 3.02
CA PHE A 101 -1.78 8.63 4.47
C PHE A 101 -3.28 8.65 4.78
N ALA A 102 -3.76 7.58 5.41
CA ALA A 102 -5.16 7.42 5.75
C ALA A 102 -5.32 7.15 7.24
N ARG A 103 -6.48 7.53 7.78
CA ARG A 103 -6.84 7.24 9.16
C ARG A 103 -7.42 5.83 9.23
N TYR A 104 -6.78 4.98 10.01
CA TYR A 104 -7.17 3.59 10.23
C TYR A 104 -8.23 3.45 11.35
N ASP A 105 -8.70 4.56 11.92
CA ASP A 105 -9.44 4.50 13.18
C ASP A 105 -10.80 3.78 13.10
N LEU A 106 -11.16 3.20 14.24
CA LEU A 106 -12.38 2.41 14.44
C LEU A 106 -13.66 3.27 14.57
N TYR A 107 -13.54 4.60 14.47
CA TYR A 107 -14.57 5.50 14.99
C TYR A 107 -14.95 6.65 14.04
N HIS A 108 -14.05 7.12 13.16
CA HIS A 108 -14.25 8.28 12.31
C HIS A 108 -13.28 8.29 11.10
N SER A 109 -13.63 7.61 10.00
CA SER A 109 -12.87 7.76 8.75
C SER A 109 -13.59 8.64 7.72
N ASP A 110 -13.10 9.87 7.49
CA ASP A 110 -13.47 10.56 6.25
C ASP A 110 -12.95 9.76 5.04
N ASP A 111 -13.68 9.83 3.92
CA ASP A 111 -13.64 8.87 2.81
C ASP A 111 -12.35 8.92 1.94
N ASP A 112 -11.43 9.85 2.23
CA ASP A 112 -10.23 10.10 1.43
C ASP A 112 -8.95 10.08 2.27
N PRO A 113 -7.79 9.67 1.71
CA PRO A 113 -6.49 9.88 2.33
C PRO A 113 -6.33 11.36 2.69
N PHE A 114 -6.04 11.64 3.96
CA PHE A 114 -5.93 13.02 4.45
C PHE A 114 -4.64 13.71 3.98
N CYS A 115 -3.65 12.93 3.56
CA CYS A 115 -2.42 13.42 2.94
C CYS A 115 -1.97 12.45 1.84
N GLN A 116 -1.47 13.01 0.73
CA GLN A 116 -0.93 12.25 -0.39
C GLN A 116 0.40 12.86 -0.83
N VAL A 117 1.45 12.02 -0.94
CA VAL A 117 2.77 12.47 -1.38
C VAL A 117 3.10 11.80 -2.71
N PHE A 118 3.37 12.62 -3.73
CA PHE A 118 3.68 12.18 -5.09
C PHE A 118 5.18 12.31 -5.35
N SER A 119 5.77 11.28 -5.94
CA SER A 119 7.14 11.37 -6.48
C SER A 119 7.26 12.46 -7.56
N GLU A 120 8.44 13.05 -7.74
CA GLU A 120 8.65 14.01 -8.83
C GLU A 120 8.34 13.41 -10.21
N LYS A 121 8.71 12.16 -10.42
CA LYS A 121 8.47 11.43 -11.67
C LYS A 121 6.99 11.10 -11.91
N SER A 122 6.13 11.18 -10.89
CA SER A 122 4.68 11.05 -11.07
C SER A 122 4.01 12.37 -11.42
N LYS A 123 4.68 13.52 -11.24
CA LYS A 123 4.19 14.83 -11.69
C LYS A 123 4.19 14.85 -13.24
N PHE A 124 3.11 15.36 -13.85
CA PHE A 124 3.02 15.38 -15.31
C PHE A 124 4.06 16.34 -15.92
N PRO A 125 4.43 16.14 -17.20
CA PRO A 125 5.09 17.19 -17.98
C PRO A 125 4.23 18.46 -18.15
N TYR A 126 2.90 18.38 -17.97
CA TYR A 126 1.94 19.47 -18.19
C TYR A 126 0.80 19.57 -17.15
N GLY A 127 0.99 19.15 -15.89
CA GLY A 127 -0.09 19.23 -14.88
C GLY A 127 0.11 18.55 -13.52
N ILE A 128 -0.86 18.75 -12.63
CA ILE A 128 -0.92 18.15 -11.28
C ILE A 128 -1.50 16.73 -11.39
N MET A 129 -0.93 15.74 -10.68
CA MET A 129 -1.60 14.42 -10.60
C MET A 129 -2.97 14.59 -9.95
N PRO A 130 -4.05 14.02 -10.52
CA PRO A 130 -5.30 13.90 -9.79
C PRO A 130 -5.02 13.14 -8.49
N SER A 131 -5.52 13.67 -7.39
CA SER A 131 -5.59 12.96 -6.12
C SER A 131 -6.18 11.57 -6.33
N VAL A 132 -5.60 10.59 -5.66
CA VAL A 132 -6.12 9.23 -5.66
C VAL A 132 -7.41 9.25 -4.86
N HIS A 133 -8.54 9.08 -5.56
CA HIS A 133 -9.87 8.99 -4.99
C HIS A 133 -10.52 7.66 -5.39
N LEU A 134 -11.28 7.08 -4.47
CA LEU A 134 -11.97 5.81 -4.70
C LEU A 134 -13.41 5.99 -5.22
N ASN A 135 -13.78 7.21 -5.64
CA ASN A 135 -15.11 7.62 -6.12
C ASN A 135 -15.63 6.86 -7.36
N PHE A 136 -14.79 6.02 -7.99
CA PHE A 136 -15.17 5.16 -9.09
C PHE A 136 -15.79 3.83 -8.64
N LEU A 137 -15.70 3.48 -7.35
CA LEU A 137 -16.32 2.29 -6.77
C LEU A 137 -17.86 2.43 -6.72
N PRO A 138 -18.61 1.33 -6.95
CA PRO A 138 -20.05 1.36 -7.20
C PRO A 138 -20.87 1.87 -6.00
N HIS A 139 -20.43 1.62 -4.77
CA HIS A 139 -21.18 1.96 -3.56
C HIS A 139 -21.15 3.45 -3.20
N LEU A 140 -20.18 4.21 -3.71
CA LEU A 140 -20.17 5.66 -3.62
C LEU A 140 -21.18 6.31 -4.60
N ARG A 141 -21.76 5.54 -5.53
CA ARG A 141 -22.74 6.02 -6.52
C ARG A 141 -24.20 5.71 -6.18
N ALA A 142 -24.50 5.24 -4.97
CA ALA A 142 -25.85 4.82 -4.58
C ALA A 142 -26.91 5.94 -4.82
N LYS A 143 -27.91 5.62 -5.65
CA LYS A 143 -28.94 6.53 -6.16
C LYS A 143 -29.82 7.11 -5.04
N LYS A 144 -30.10 8.42 -5.13
CA LYS A 144 -31.15 9.15 -4.42
C LYS A 144 -32.51 8.43 -4.49
N LYS A 145 -32.81 7.53 -3.57
CA LYS A 145 -34.18 7.09 -3.31
C LYS A 145 -34.43 7.04 -1.80
N ARG A 146 -35.22 8.02 -1.36
CA ARG A 146 -35.80 8.22 -0.01
C ARG A 146 -34.84 8.72 1.08
N LYS A 147 -35.43 9.54 1.97
CA LYS A 147 -34.79 10.49 2.89
C LYS A 147 -33.87 9.79 3.90
N LYS A 148 -32.67 10.37 4.11
CA LYS A 148 -31.51 9.94 4.93
C LYS A 148 -30.68 8.80 4.31
N ILE A 149 -29.79 9.14 3.38
CA ILE A 149 -28.65 8.31 2.99
C ILE A 149 -27.50 8.63 3.96
N LEU A 150 -27.03 7.64 4.71
CA LEU A 150 -25.72 7.69 5.35
C LEU A 150 -24.69 7.33 4.26
N PRO A 151 -23.59 8.08 4.07
CA PRO A 151 -22.59 7.75 3.05
C PRO A 151 -21.97 6.38 3.36
N TYR A 152 -21.98 5.47 2.38
CA TYR A 152 -21.16 4.26 2.43
C TYR A 152 -19.69 4.69 2.42
N ARG A 153 -18.92 4.22 3.39
CA ARG A 153 -17.50 4.57 3.52
C ARG A 153 -16.64 3.49 2.90
N VAL A 154 -15.53 3.90 2.29
CA VAL A 154 -14.52 2.99 1.73
C VAL A 154 -13.24 3.09 2.53
N ALA A 155 -12.73 1.96 3.01
CA ALA A 155 -11.43 1.87 3.66
C ALA A 155 -10.42 1.18 2.74
N ILE A 156 -9.18 1.69 2.71
CA ILE A 156 -8.04 1.00 2.12
C ILE A 156 -7.53 0.00 3.16
N LEU A 157 -7.37 -1.25 2.74
CA LEU A 157 -6.97 -2.36 3.60
C LEU A 157 -5.53 -2.80 3.36
N ALA A 158 -5.08 -2.75 2.10
CA ALA A 158 -3.72 -3.09 1.70
C ALA A 158 -3.41 -2.50 0.32
N SER A 159 -2.13 -2.41 0.00
CA SER A 159 -1.61 -1.96 -1.30
C SER A 159 -0.51 -2.88 -1.82
N PHE A 160 -0.44 -3.03 -3.14
CA PHE A 160 0.68 -3.68 -3.82
C PHE A 160 0.86 -3.13 -5.23
N ASN A 161 2.04 -2.59 -5.53
CA ASN A 161 2.29 -1.86 -6.76
C ASN A 161 1.20 -0.78 -6.98
N ASP A 162 0.46 -0.85 -8.08
CA ASP A 162 -0.63 0.06 -8.44
C ASP A 162 -2.03 -0.45 -8.09
N LEU A 163 -2.12 -1.58 -7.37
CA LEU A 163 -3.37 -2.14 -6.89
C LEU A 163 -3.63 -1.78 -5.42
N LEU A 164 -4.91 -1.55 -5.11
CA LEU A 164 -5.43 -1.40 -3.76
C LEU A 164 -6.45 -2.49 -3.47
N LEU A 165 -6.38 -3.04 -2.26
CA LEU A 165 -7.48 -3.74 -1.62
C LEU A 165 -8.28 -2.73 -0.82
N ALA A 166 -9.57 -2.62 -1.10
CA ALA A 166 -10.48 -1.74 -0.40
C ALA A 166 -11.72 -2.50 0.09
N THR A 167 -12.39 -1.97 1.10
CA THR A 167 -13.68 -2.50 1.54
C THR A 167 -14.70 -1.40 1.74
N SER A 168 -15.97 -1.73 1.49
CA SER A 168 -17.10 -0.90 1.91
C SER A 168 -17.68 -1.40 3.22
N PHE A 169 -18.03 -0.50 4.13
CA PHE A 169 -18.71 -0.84 5.38
C PHE A 169 -19.90 0.08 5.68
N GLU A 170 -20.91 -0.48 6.35
CA GLU A 170 -22.13 0.23 6.77
C GLU A 170 -22.06 0.58 8.26
N HIS A 171 -22.46 1.80 8.62
CA HIS A 171 -22.30 2.30 9.99
C HIS A 171 -23.47 1.99 10.95
N TRP A 172 -24.37 1.04 10.68
CA TRP A 172 -25.65 1.00 11.44
C TRP A 172 -26.33 -0.31 11.82
N LEU A 173 -25.73 -1.50 11.74
CA LEU A 173 -26.46 -2.70 12.20
C LEU A 173 -26.07 -3.14 13.61
N LEU A 174 -26.97 -2.82 14.56
CA LEU A 174 -27.22 -3.46 15.87
C LEU A 174 -26.55 -2.91 17.13
N GLY A 175 -26.67 -1.61 17.48
CA GLY A 175 -26.45 -1.13 18.87
C GLY A 175 -25.06 -1.37 19.49
N ALA A 176 -24.19 -2.08 18.78
CA ALA A 176 -22.78 -2.28 19.03
C ALA A 176 -22.08 -1.09 18.39
N ARG A 177 -21.37 -0.34 19.23
CA ARG A 177 -20.55 0.79 18.80
C ARG A 177 -19.64 0.34 17.65
N ASN A 178 -19.74 1.02 16.51
CA ASN A 178 -18.62 1.36 15.61
C ASN A 178 -17.55 0.26 15.49
N LEU A 179 -17.82 -0.74 14.64
CA LEU A 179 -16.88 -1.82 14.36
C LEU A 179 -16.17 -1.50 13.03
N GLY A 180 -14.92 -1.06 13.10
CA GLY A 180 -14.08 -0.80 11.93
C GLY A 180 -13.65 -2.09 11.18
N PRO A 181 -12.71 -1.99 10.21
CA PRO A 181 -12.34 -3.10 9.32
C PRO A 181 -11.80 -4.35 10.03
N ASN A 182 -11.42 -4.26 11.31
CA ASN A 182 -10.93 -5.38 12.12
C ASN A 182 -12.03 -6.39 12.55
N PHE A 183 -13.30 -6.02 12.43
CA PHE A 183 -14.44 -6.90 12.76
C PHE A 183 -15.08 -7.56 11.53
N GLY A 184 -14.39 -7.44 10.40
CA GLY A 184 -14.68 -8.24 9.24
C GLY A 184 -15.29 -7.46 8.07
N ALA A 185 -14.44 -7.15 7.10
CA ALA A 185 -14.83 -6.59 5.81
C ALA A 185 -15.61 -7.63 4.97
N LYS A 186 -16.91 -7.42 4.79
CA LYS A 186 -17.78 -8.35 4.02
C LYS A 186 -17.66 -8.19 2.51
N ARG A 187 -17.42 -6.97 2.04
CA ARG A 187 -17.32 -6.65 0.61
C ARG A 187 -15.97 -6.06 0.32
N ASN A 188 -15.11 -6.87 -0.28
CA ASN A 188 -13.74 -6.52 -0.59
C ASN A 188 -13.63 -6.28 -2.09
N TYR A 189 -12.89 -5.24 -2.47
CA TYR A 189 -12.66 -4.83 -3.85
C TYR A 189 -11.17 -4.78 -4.09
N ILE A 190 -10.75 -5.33 -5.23
CA ILE A 190 -9.46 -4.99 -5.80
C ILE A 190 -9.70 -3.87 -6.79
N CYS A 191 -8.91 -2.81 -6.70
CA CYS A 191 -9.02 -1.69 -7.62
C CYS A 191 -7.67 -1.17 -8.06
N ASN A 192 -7.64 -0.63 -9.27
CA ASN A 192 -6.49 0.05 -9.84
C ASN A 192 -6.89 1.52 -10.01
N PRO A 193 -6.42 2.43 -9.13
CA PRO A 193 -6.79 3.84 -9.21
C PRO A 193 -6.32 4.53 -10.50
N LEU A 194 -5.30 4.00 -11.19
CA LEU A 194 -4.83 4.55 -12.46
C LEU A 194 -5.81 4.28 -13.60
N THR A 195 -6.31 3.05 -13.68
CA THR A 195 -7.25 2.62 -14.73
C THR A 195 -8.71 2.86 -14.35
N LYS A 196 -8.98 3.13 -13.06
CA LYS A 196 -10.31 3.21 -12.45
C LYS A 196 -11.13 1.93 -12.62
N GLN A 197 -10.44 0.81 -12.87
CA GLN A 197 -11.04 -0.51 -12.88
C GLN A 197 -11.09 -1.05 -11.46
N TRP A 198 -12.09 -1.89 -11.21
CA TRP A 198 -12.28 -2.56 -9.95
C TRP A 198 -12.96 -3.90 -10.17
N LEU A 199 -12.76 -4.80 -9.23
CA LEU A 199 -13.36 -6.11 -9.17
C LEU A 199 -13.82 -6.37 -7.73
N GLU A 200 -15.09 -6.73 -7.58
CA GLU A 200 -15.62 -7.22 -6.31
C GLU A 200 -15.19 -8.67 -6.11
N LEU A 201 -14.61 -8.96 -4.94
CA LEU A 201 -14.22 -10.31 -4.57
C LEU A 201 -15.44 -11.09 -4.07
N PRO A 202 -15.47 -12.41 -4.26
CA PRO A 202 -16.50 -13.27 -3.67
C PRO A 202 -16.58 -13.06 -2.16
N GLU A 203 -17.79 -13.15 -1.61
CA GLU A 203 -17.98 -13.08 -0.16
C GLU A 203 -17.26 -14.24 0.54
N VAL A 204 -16.68 -13.96 1.69
CA VAL A 204 -16.00 -14.94 2.55
C VAL A 204 -16.57 -14.86 3.96
N SER A 205 -16.73 -16.02 4.60
CA SER A 205 -17.11 -16.10 6.02
C SER A 205 -16.07 -15.39 6.86
N VAL A 206 -16.41 -14.21 7.37
CA VAL A 206 -15.38 -13.35 7.96
C VAL A 206 -14.92 -13.86 9.33
N LEU A 207 -13.61 -13.83 9.55
CA LEU A 207 -13.00 -14.10 10.84
C LEU A 207 -13.52 -13.08 11.86
N TYR A 208 -13.80 -13.56 13.08
CA TYR A 208 -14.36 -12.72 14.15
C TYR A 208 -13.46 -11.52 14.49
N ILE A 209 -12.14 -11.73 14.44
CA ILE A 209 -11.13 -10.68 14.59
C ILE A 209 -10.11 -10.84 13.47
N VAL A 210 -10.09 -9.85 12.60
CA VAL A 210 -9.06 -9.68 11.58
C VAL A 210 -7.91 -8.91 12.20
N SER A 211 -6.73 -9.52 12.16
CA SER A 211 -5.47 -8.90 12.56
C SER A 211 -4.88 -8.08 11.43
N GLY A 212 -5.08 -8.41 10.16
CA GLY A 212 -4.55 -7.62 9.06
C GLY A 212 -4.93 -8.13 7.69
N TYR A 213 -4.65 -7.31 6.68
CA TYR A 213 -4.94 -7.61 5.28
C TYR A 213 -3.64 -7.52 4.46
N GLY A 214 -3.49 -8.43 3.52
CA GLY A 214 -2.37 -8.47 2.59
C GLY A 214 -2.85 -8.56 1.14
N LEU A 215 -2.13 -7.88 0.26
CA LEU A 215 -2.27 -7.99 -1.19
C LEU A 215 -0.89 -8.23 -1.76
N VAL A 216 -0.74 -9.26 -2.58
CA VAL A 216 0.51 -9.55 -3.29
C VAL A 216 0.22 -10.07 -4.69
N CYS A 217 1.04 -9.68 -5.65
CA CYS A 217 1.11 -10.36 -6.93
C CYS A 217 2.29 -11.32 -6.95
N GLU A 218 2.16 -12.39 -7.72
CA GLU A 218 3.28 -13.28 -8.00
C GLU A 218 4.39 -12.47 -8.70
N PRO A 219 5.66 -12.68 -8.35
CA PRO A 219 6.77 -12.05 -9.07
C PRO A 219 6.68 -12.32 -10.57
N ASN A 220 6.80 -11.27 -11.38
CA ASN A 220 6.88 -11.41 -12.83
C ASN A 220 8.04 -12.33 -13.20
N SER A 221 7.76 -13.44 -13.88
CA SER A 221 8.78 -14.29 -14.49
C SER A 221 9.24 -13.65 -15.81
N CYS A 222 10.15 -12.69 -15.72
CA CYS A 222 10.80 -12.14 -16.91
C CYS A 222 11.91 -13.10 -17.34
N SER A 223 11.67 -13.87 -18.41
CA SER A 223 12.73 -14.64 -19.04
C SER A 223 13.38 -13.81 -20.14
N LYS A 224 14.72 -13.88 -20.26
CA LYS A 224 15.48 -13.16 -21.30
C LYS A 224 15.06 -13.55 -22.73
N GLN A 225 14.38 -14.68 -22.91
CA GLN A 225 14.00 -15.23 -24.21
C GLN A 225 12.50 -15.05 -24.56
N LEU A 226 11.60 -14.99 -23.56
CA LEU A 226 10.14 -14.99 -23.78
C LEU A 226 9.47 -13.65 -23.41
N GLY A 227 10.25 -12.66 -22.94
CA GLY A 227 9.74 -11.41 -22.41
C GLY A 227 9.11 -11.56 -21.01
N CYS A 228 8.53 -10.49 -20.49
CA CYS A 228 7.79 -10.53 -19.22
C CYS A 228 6.35 -10.96 -19.48
N THR A 229 5.80 -11.90 -18.71
CA THR A 229 4.40 -12.30 -18.80
C THR A 229 3.50 -11.27 -18.09
N SER A 230 2.38 -10.93 -18.71
CA SER A 230 1.38 -9.98 -18.17
C SER A 230 0.27 -10.66 -17.36
N ASN A 231 0.36 -11.98 -17.17
CA ASN A 231 -0.63 -12.74 -16.40
C ASN A 231 -0.35 -12.56 -14.91
N VAL A 232 -0.84 -11.44 -14.38
CA VAL A 232 -0.65 -11.09 -12.97
C VAL A 232 -1.57 -11.96 -12.14
N ARG A 233 -0.99 -13.02 -11.54
CA ARG A 233 -1.65 -13.79 -10.49
C ARG A 233 -1.51 -13.02 -9.19
N TYR A 234 -2.60 -12.84 -8.47
CA TYR A 234 -2.58 -12.16 -7.19
C TYR A 234 -3.25 -12.99 -6.10
N ARG A 235 -2.89 -12.69 -4.86
CA ARG A 235 -3.48 -13.25 -3.65
C ARG A 235 -3.97 -12.10 -2.78
N VAL A 236 -5.17 -12.27 -2.24
CA VAL A 236 -5.65 -11.46 -1.13
C VAL A 236 -5.62 -12.32 0.11
N VAL A 237 -5.02 -11.82 1.18
CA VAL A 237 -4.84 -12.56 2.42
C VAL A 237 -5.52 -11.79 3.55
N ILE A 238 -6.43 -12.46 4.25
CA ILE A 238 -7.02 -11.97 5.49
C ILE A 238 -6.41 -12.79 6.62
N ILE A 239 -5.70 -12.12 7.54
CA ILE A 239 -5.03 -12.76 8.67
C ILE A 239 -5.90 -12.56 9.90
N GLY A 240 -6.35 -13.64 10.55
CA GLY A 240 -7.13 -13.57 11.78
C GLY A 240 -6.44 -14.18 12.99
N ARG A 241 -6.96 -13.85 14.18
CA ARG A 241 -6.48 -14.41 15.44
C ARG A 241 -6.99 -15.84 15.64
N ALA A 242 -6.05 -16.72 15.92
CA ALA A 242 -6.29 -18.12 16.26
C ALA A 242 -6.89 -18.29 17.68
N HIS A 243 -6.70 -17.29 18.55
CA HIS A 243 -7.14 -17.31 19.95
C HIS A 243 -7.99 -16.07 20.23
N SER A 244 -9.32 -16.21 20.24
CA SER A 244 -10.15 -15.26 20.98
C SER A 244 -11.25 -15.97 21.76
N ASN A 245 -10.96 -16.26 23.03
CA ASN A 245 -12.01 -16.42 24.02
C ASN A 245 -12.57 -15.03 24.32
N LEU A 246 -13.37 -14.47 23.41
CA LEU A 246 -14.15 -13.27 23.68
C LEU A 246 -15.57 -13.71 24.01
N ILE A 247 -15.91 -13.63 25.31
CA ILE A 247 -17.27 -13.80 25.79
C ILE A 247 -18.01 -12.48 25.51
N LEU A 248 -18.83 -12.46 24.48
CA LEU A 248 -19.79 -11.38 24.21
C LEU A 248 -21.21 -11.94 24.39
N GLY A 249 -21.80 -11.67 25.55
CA GLY A 249 -23.12 -12.20 25.92
C GLY A 249 -23.13 -13.70 26.27
N LYS A 250 -24.32 -14.23 26.57
CA LYS A 250 -24.55 -15.63 27.03
C LYS A 250 -24.21 -16.71 25.98
N THR A 251 -23.68 -16.35 24.80
CA THR A 251 -23.41 -17.26 23.70
C THR A 251 -21.91 -17.47 23.55
N LYS A 252 -21.40 -18.65 23.94
CA LYS A 252 -20.03 -19.08 23.66
C LYS A 252 -19.91 -19.42 22.17
N TYR A 253 -19.21 -18.61 21.38
CA TYR A 253 -18.71 -19.06 20.09
C TYR A 253 -17.47 -19.92 20.33
N PHE A 254 -17.52 -21.20 19.95
CA PHE A 254 -16.37 -22.09 19.98
C PHE A 254 -15.43 -21.70 18.85
N ILE A 255 -14.33 -21.02 19.17
CA ILE A 255 -13.20 -20.89 18.24
C ILE A 255 -12.29 -22.11 18.49
N PRO A 256 -11.86 -22.85 17.45
CA PRO A 256 -10.89 -23.93 17.60
C PRO A 256 -9.67 -23.45 18.39
N GLN A 257 -9.23 -24.22 19.39
CA GLN A 257 -8.02 -23.89 20.14
C GLN A 257 -6.80 -24.09 19.24
N CYS A 258 -6.34 -23.01 18.60
CA CYS A 258 -5.08 -23.00 17.88
C CYS A 258 -3.89 -22.84 18.84
N ARG A 259 -2.72 -23.33 18.44
CA ARG A 259 -1.48 -23.15 19.23
C ARG A 259 -1.04 -21.69 19.20
N LYS A 260 -0.19 -21.29 20.16
CA LYS A 260 0.32 -19.90 20.25
C LYS A 260 1.05 -19.45 18.97
N ASN A 261 1.74 -20.37 18.31
CA ASN A 261 2.50 -20.15 17.08
C ASN A 261 1.68 -20.34 15.79
N GLU A 262 0.34 -20.31 15.88
CA GLU A 262 -0.56 -20.49 14.75
C GLU A 262 -1.40 -19.26 14.48
N PHE A 263 -1.77 -19.07 13.21
CA PHE A 263 -2.83 -18.16 12.76
C PHE A 263 -3.71 -18.77 11.70
N ILE A 264 -4.87 -18.15 11.53
CA ILE A 264 -5.79 -18.44 10.44
C ILE A 264 -5.53 -17.42 9.33
N ALA A 265 -5.31 -17.92 8.12
CA ALA A 265 -5.23 -17.12 6.91
C ALA A 265 -6.35 -17.53 5.95
N GLN A 266 -7.17 -16.58 5.53
CA GLN A 266 -8.08 -16.77 4.40
C GLN A 266 -7.43 -16.18 3.16
N VAL A 267 -7.19 -17.01 2.15
CA VAL A 267 -6.43 -16.67 0.95
C VAL A 267 -7.34 -16.75 -0.26
N PHE A 268 -7.56 -15.62 -0.92
CA PHE A 268 -8.21 -15.55 -2.22
C PHE A 268 -7.21 -15.82 -3.33
N CYS A 269 -7.56 -16.67 -4.29
CA CYS A 269 -6.76 -16.98 -5.46
C CYS A 269 -7.40 -16.40 -6.73
N SER A 270 -6.69 -15.50 -7.42
CA SER A 270 -7.18 -14.84 -8.64
C SER A 270 -7.51 -15.81 -9.78
N GLU A 271 -6.78 -16.93 -9.85
CA GLU A 271 -6.87 -17.91 -10.93
C GLU A 271 -8.10 -18.80 -10.80
N THR A 272 -8.50 -19.10 -9.57
CA THR A 272 -9.67 -19.94 -9.29
C THR A 272 -10.90 -19.12 -8.93
N GLY A 273 -10.71 -17.86 -8.55
CA GLY A 273 -11.77 -17.03 -7.99
C GLY A 273 -12.31 -17.56 -6.67
N GLN A 274 -11.55 -18.38 -5.95
CA GLN A 274 -12.01 -19.02 -4.70
C GLN A 274 -11.17 -18.58 -3.50
N TRP A 275 -11.80 -18.63 -2.32
CA TRP A 275 -11.14 -18.50 -1.02
C TRP A 275 -10.75 -19.88 -0.48
N SER A 276 -9.56 -19.97 0.10
CA SER A 276 -9.15 -21.10 0.94
C SER A 276 -8.85 -20.62 2.36
N GLU A 277 -9.18 -21.43 3.35
CA GLU A 277 -8.82 -21.16 4.75
C GLU A 277 -7.69 -22.10 5.17
N LEU A 278 -6.63 -21.52 5.72
CA LEU A 278 -5.42 -22.22 6.11
C LEU A 278 -5.09 -21.90 7.57
N VAL A 279 -4.73 -22.92 8.33
CA VAL A 279 -4.09 -22.75 9.64
C VAL A 279 -2.59 -22.85 9.44
N ILE A 280 -1.88 -21.75 9.67
CA ILE A 280 -0.46 -21.63 9.41
C ILE A 280 0.30 -21.62 10.74
N SER A 281 1.22 -22.58 10.90
CA SER A 281 2.14 -22.65 12.03
C SER A 281 3.51 -22.09 11.65
N TYR A 282 4.19 -21.42 12.58
CA TYR A 282 5.61 -21.08 12.47
C TYR A 282 6.43 -21.69 13.63
N PRO A 283 7.77 -21.77 13.54
CA PRO A 283 8.59 -22.45 14.55
C PRO A 283 8.37 -21.93 15.98
N GLU A 284 8.15 -22.84 16.92
CA GLU A 284 7.66 -22.57 18.30
C GLU A 284 8.70 -21.89 19.22
N THR A 285 9.98 -21.88 18.83
CA THR A 285 11.11 -21.63 19.73
C THR A 285 11.34 -20.18 20.20
N ALA A 286 10.44 -19.23 19.94
CA ALA A 286 10.73 -17.82 20.20
C ALA A 286 9.64 -16.94 20.84
N ILE A 287 8.38 -17.39 20.97
CA ILE A 287 7.26 -16.47 21.27
C ILE A 287 6.42 -16.96 22.45
N THR A 288 6.63 -16.37 23.63
CA THR A 288 5.96 -16.76 24.88
C THR A 288 4.55 -16.17 25.03
N ARG A 289 4.22 -15.10 24.26
CA ARG A 289 2.90 -14.50 24.08
C ARG A 289 2.81 -13.85 22.68
N SER A 290 1.97 -14.36 21.79
CA SER A 290 1.52 -13.74 20.53
C SER A 290 -0.01 -13.63 20.63
N TRP A 291 -0.73 -12.63 20.11
CA TRP A 291 -0.66 -11.92 18.83
C TRP A 291 -1.04 -10.45 19.04
N GLY A 292 -0.08 -9.53 18.85
CA GLY A 292 -0.25 -8.10 19.14
C GLY A 292 -0.34 -7.81 20.65
N THR A 293 0.47 -6.86 21.10
CA THR A 293 0.28 -6.17 22.39
C THR A 293 -1.21 -5.84 22.57
N SER A 294 -1.70 -6.01 23.79
CA SER A 294 -3.05 -5.68 24.23
C SER A 294 -3.69 -4.50 23.47
N ASN A 295 -4.94 -4.70 23.02
CA ASN A 295 -5.83 -3.75 22.33
C ASN A 295 -5.75 -3.80 20.80
N LEU A 296 -6.73 -4.47 20.18
CA LEU A 296 -7.44 -4.14 18.91
C LEU A 296 -6.68 -3.67 17.65
N ASN A 297 -5.35 -3.60 17.66
CA ASN A 297 -4.54 -2.93 16.64
C ASN A 297 -4.10 -3.94 15.57
N GLY A 298 -4.27 -3.54 14.31
CA GLY A 298 -3.93 -4.35 13.15
C GLY A 298 -2.42 -4.58 12.99
N LEU A 299 -2.06 -5.61 12.23
CA LEU A 299 -0.72 -5.93 11.74
C LEU A 299 -0.39 -4.95 10.62
N HIS A 300 0.76 -4.30 10.73
CA HIS A 300 1.34 -3.56 9.62
C HIS A 300 2.06 -4.54 8.69
N ILE A 301 1.40 -4.91 7.60
CA ILE A 301 1.87 -5.91 6.64
C ILE A 301 2.58 -5.22 5.48
N VAL A 302 3.78 -5.70 5.17
CA VAL A 302 4.62 -5.22 4.06
C VAL A 302 4.70 -6.32 3.01
N ALA A 303 4.39 -5.99 1.77
CA ALA A 303 4.34 -6.95 0.68
C ALA A 303 5.55 -6.79 -0.26
N ARG A 304 6.32 -7.86 -0.49
CA ARG A 304 7.51 -7.86 -1.36
C ARG A 304 7.63 -9.18 -2.11
N ASN A 305 7.76 -9.12 -3.43
CA ASN A 305 8.03 -10.29 -4.29
C ASN A 305 7.15 -11.51 -3.98
N GLY A 306 5.83 -11.31 -3.89
CA GLY A 306 4.89 -12.38 -3.61
C GLY A 306 4.81 -12.81 -2.14
N ILE A 307 5.67 -12.29 -1.25
CA ILE A 307 5.71 -12.65 0.17
C ILE A 307 5.21 -11.48 1.03
N LEU A 308 4.45 -11.80 2.08
CA LEU A 308 3.96 -10.86 3.09
C LEU A 308 4.85 -10.90 4.33
N TYR A 309 5.18 -9.73 4.87
CA TYR A 309 6.07 -9.57 6.03
C TYR A 309 5.44 -8.70 7.11
N TRP A 310 5.54 -9.10 8.38
CA TRP A 310 5.12 -8.26 9.51
C TRP A 310 5.93 -8.56 10.76
N LEU A 311 5.92 -7.62 11.71
CA LEU A 311 6.55 -7.77 13.02
C LEU A 311 5.66 -8.60 13.95
N GLU A 312 6.26 -9.58 14.64
CA GLU A 312 5.55 -10.51 15.52
C GLU A 312 6.18 -10.57 16.92
N GLY A 313 5.34 -10.74 17.94
CA GLY A 313 5.71 -10.88 19.35
C GLY A 313 5.59 -9.59 20.17
N ASP A 314 5.48 -9.77 21.48
CA ASP A 314 5.46 -8.70 22.48
C ASP A 314 6.41 -9.03 23.65
N PRO A 315 7.56 -8.35 23.79
CA PRO A 315 8.12 -7.39 22.83
C PRO A 315 8.46 -8.08 21.50
N VAL A 316 8.60 -7.32 20.42
CA VAL A 316 8.87 -7.84 19.05
C VAL A 316 10.03 -8.85 19.07
N LYS A 317 9.78 -10.06 18.52
CA LYS A 317 10.71 -11.19 18.53
C LYS A 317 11.26 -11.54 17.16
N GLY A 318 10.51 -11.24 16.10
CA GLY A 318 10.90 -11.56 14.74
C GLY A 318 10.04 -10.88 13.70
N ILE A 319 10.41 -11.10 12.44
CA ILE A 319 9.59 -10.79 11.29
C ILE A 319 9.03 -12.10 10.76
N VAL A 320 7.71 -12.23 10.69
CA VAL A 320 7.08 -13.34 9.99
C VAL A 320 7.14 -13.04 8.50
N ALA A 321 7.56 -14.02 7.71
CA ALA A 321 7.50 -14.00 6.25
C ALA A 321 6.55 -15.12 5.79
N PHE A 322 5.44 -14.75 5.16
CA PHE A 322 4.38 -15.65 4.71
C PHE A 322 4.25 -15.61 3.19
N ASP A 323 4.35 -16.77 2.55
CA ASP A 323 4.20 -16.99 1.13
C ASP A 323 2.81 -17.60 0.83
N PRO A 324 1.85 -16.80 0.32
CA PRO A 324 0.51 -17.27 -0.02
C PRO A 324 0.42 -17.98 -1.37
N PHE A 325 1.53 -18.15 -2.11
CA PHE A 325 1.55 -18.85 -3.40
C PHE A 325 2.07 -20.29 -3.28
N ASN A 326 2.74 -20.63 -2.18
CA ASN A 326 3.33 -21.94 -1.99
C ASN A 326 2.32 -22.89 -1.32
N ASP A 327 2.00 -24.01 -1.95
CA ASP A 327 1.08 -25.02 -1.38
C ASP A 327 1.78 -26.05 -0.48
N VAL A 328 3.11 -26.01 -0.38
CA VAL A 328 3.88 -27.00 0.39
C VAL A 328 3.97 -26.59 1.86
N TYR A 329 3.27 -27.36 2.71
CA TYR A 329 3.12 -27.24 4.17
C TYR A 329 4.41 -27.06 5.02
N LYS A 330 5.61 -27.01 4.43
CA LYS A 330 6.89 -26.84 5.14
C LYS A 330 7.59 -25.51 4.90
N ARG A 331 7.16 -24.68 3.94
CA ARG A 331 7.85 -23.40 3.60
C ARG A 331 6.93 -22.19 3.41
N GLN A 332 5.63 -22.34 3.64
CA GLN A 332 4.65 -21.23 3.57
C GLN A 332 4.96 -20.11 4.55
N CYS A 333 5.58 -20.40 5.69
CA CYS A 333 5.86 -19.42 6.73
C CYS A 333 7.24 -19.65 7.35
N ARG A 334 7.97 -18.56 7.58
CA ARG A 334 9.24 -18.59 8.32
C ARG A 334 9.37 -17.37 9.22
N LEU A 335 10.15 -17.52 10.29
CA LEU A 335 10.48 -16.45 11.21
C LEU A 335 11.91 -15.97 10.93
N ILE A 336 12.05 -14.68 10.62
CA ILE A 336 13.34 -14.00 10.44
C ILE A 336 13.71 -13.36 11.77
N SER A 337 14.88 -13.73 12.30
CA SER A 337 15.42 -13.17 13.53
C SER A 337 15.76 -11.69 13.38
N LEU A 338 15.54 -10.92 14.44
CA LEU A 338 15.91 -9.50 14.52
C LEU A 338 17.43 -9.33 14.70
N PRO A 339 17.99 -8.16 14.37
CA PRO A 339 19.41 -7.90 14.63
C PRO A 339 19.71 -7.99 16.14
N VAL A 340 20.80 -8.66 16.52
CA VAL A 340 21.17 -8.98 17.92
C VAL A 340 21.30 -7.74 18.83
N VAL A 341 21.59 -6.57 18.25
CA VAL A 341 21.74 -5.30 18.96
C VAL A 341 20.39 -4.63 19.23
N CYS A 342 19.35 -5.01 18.49
CA CYS A 342 18.02 -4.47 18.63
C CYS A 342 17.42 -4.92 19.98
N PHE A 343 16.69 -4.03 20.65
CA PHE A 343 15.88 -4.32 21.85
C PHE A 343 16.59 -4.61 23.18
N LYS A 344 17.90 -4.40 23.32
CA LYS A 344 18.59 -4.57 24.62
C LYS A 344 18.28 -3.46 25.65
N THR A 345 17.78 -2.31 25.23
CA THR A 345 17.67 -1.08 26.06
C THR A 345 16.26 -0.54 26.27
N ALA A 346 15.23 -1.09 25.60
CA ALA A 346 13.87 -0.56 25.62
C ALA A 346 13.00 -1.14 26.76
N SER A 347 13.61 -1.57 27.86
CA SER A 347 12.95 -2.46 28.82
C SER A 347 11.97 -1.80 29.80
N TYR A 348 11.86 -0.47 29.88
CA TYR A 348 11.07 0.14 30.98
C TYR A 348 10.34 1.47 30.71
N LEU A 349 10.27 1.98 29.47
CA LEU A 349 9.67 3.30 29.19
C LEU A 349 8.66 3.25 28.05
N ASP A 350 7.38 3.12 28.43
CA ASP A 350 6.14 3.31 27.68
C ASP A 350 5.86 2.39 26.46
N ASP A 351 4.63 1.87 26.47
CA ASP A 351 4.00 0.81 25.64
C ASP A 351 3.74 1.18 24.17
N VAL A 352 4.64 1.96 23.55
CA VAL A 352 4.44 2.55 22.21
C VAL A 352 5.38 1.89 21.20
N ARG A 353 4.81 1.39 20.09
CA ARG A 353 5.45 0.58 19.04
C ARG A 353 6.37 1.43 18.15
N ARG A 354 7.57 1.64 18.66
CA ARG A 354 8.60 2.46 18.02
C ARG A 354 9.30 1.80 16.82
N GLU A 355 8.92 0.57 16.49
CA GLU A 355 9.45 -0.19 15.37
C GLU A 355 8.55 -0.10 14.12
N ARG A 356 9.18 0.14 12.97
CA ARG A 356 8.49 0.11 11.67
C ARG A 356 9.23 -0.78 10.70
N LEU A 357 8.47 -1.61 10.00
CA LEU A 357 8.93 -2.38 8.86
C LEU A 357 8.44 -1.70 7.58
N GLY A 358 9.29 -1.58 6.57
CA GLY A 358 8.90 -1.03 5.28
C GLY A 358 9.89 -1.37 4.17
N LEU A 359 9.66 -0.80 2.99
CA LEU A 359 10.49 -1.03 1.80
C LEU A 359 11.19 0.25 1.35
N VAL A 360 12.45 0.10 0.95
CA VAL A 360 13.23 1.12 0.26
C VAL A 360 13.97 0.45 -0.88
N ASN A 361 13.77 0.91 -2.11
CA ASN A 361 14.33 0.31 -3.32
C ASN A 361 14.04 -1.19 -3.42
N GLY A 362 12.84 -1.60 -3.00
CA GLY A 362 12.42 -3.02 -2.95
C GLY A 362 13.14 -3.85 -1.89
N GLN A 363 13.94 -3.25 -1.00
CA GLN A 363 14.60 -3.94 0.11
C GLN A 363 13.88 -3.67 1.43
N LEU A 364 13.80 -4.70 2.27
CA LEU A 364 13.21 -4.59 3.60
C LEU A 364 14.12 -3.80 4.54
N ARG A 365 13.54 -2.79 5.18
CA ARG A 365 14.17 -2.05 6.26
C ARG A 365 13.34 -2.11 7.53
N LEU A 366 14.04 -2.26 8.64
CA LEU A 366 13.50 -2.16 9.98
C LEU A 366 14.04 -0.87 10.59
N SER A 367 13.16 -0.01 11.11
CA SER A 367 13.58 1.11 11.95
C SER A 367 13.18 0.89 13.39
N GLN A 368 13.96 1.46 14.29
CA GLN A 368 13.61 1.67 15.69
C GLN A 368 13.78 3.15 16.03
N PHE A 369 12.73 3.78 16.55
CA PHE A 369 12.70 5.21 16.85
C PHE A 369 12.28 5.46 18.30
N TYR A 370 13.22 5.78 19.20
CA TYR A 370 12.89 5.98 20.61
C TYR A 370 13.41 7.27 21.22
N GLU A 371 12.75 7.71 22.28
CA GLU A 371 13.14 8.88 23.05
C GLU A 371 14.12 8.49 24.14
N TRP A 372 15.21 9.23 24.27
CA TRP A 372 16.21 9.04 25.29
C TRP A 372 16.53 10.37 25.99
N SER A 373 15.84 10.62 27.10
CA SER A 373 16.02 11.79 27.99
C SER A 373 15.89 13.17 27.31
N THR A 374 16.85 13.56 26.46
CA THR A 374 16.95 14.87 25.80
C THR A 374 17.22 14.78 24.30
N TYR A 375 17.11 13.59 23.71
CA TYR A 375 17.22 13.38 22.26
C TYR A 375 16.39 12.17 21.82
N TYR A 376 16.13 12.05 20.53
CA TYR A 376 15.60 10.83 19.92
C TYR A 376 16.74 9.99 19.35
N VAL A 377 16.65 8.68 19.48
CA VAL A 377 17.49 7.71 18.79
C VAL A 377 16.72 7.15 17.62
N PHE A 378 17.30 7.27 16.44
CA PHE A 378 16.75 6.69 15.22
C PHE A 378 17.76 5.72 14.60
N THR A 379 17.41 4.44 14.61
CA THR A 379 18.26 3.38 14.11
C THR A 379 17.56 2.64 12.99
N VAL A 380 18.27 2.35 11.90
CA VAL A 380 17.72 1.68 10.72
C VAL A 380 18.63 0.54 10.31
N TRP A 381 18.04 -0.64 10.12
CA TRP A 381 18.69 -1.82 9.58
C TRP A 381 18.06 -2.21 8.24
N GLU A 382 18.89 -2.66 7.31
CA GLU A 382 18.46 -3.22 6.03
C GLU A 382 18.72 -4.72 6.00
N LEU A 383 17.72 -5.48 5.55
CA LEU A 383 17.80 -6.92 5.44
C LEU A 383 18.42 -7.31 4.09
N LYS A 384 19.62 -7.89 4.14
CA LYS A 384 20.30 -8.46 2.97
C LYS A 384 20.00 -9.95 2.86
N ASN A 385 20.03 -10.43 1.61
CA ASN A 385 19.81 -11.85 1.28
C ASN A 385 18.53 -12.41 1.93
N CYS A 386 17.47 -11.61 1.92
CA CYS A 386 16.19 -11.93 2.55
C CYS A 386 15.66 -13.30 2.10
N ASP A 387 15.84 -13.63 0.82
CA ASP A 387 15.32 -14.85 0.19
C ASP A 387 16.26 -16.06 0.38
N SER A 388 17.42 -15.88 1.03
CA SER A 388 18.35 -16.96 1.35
C SER A 388 18.01 -17.63 2.69
N GLU A 389 18.61 -18.79 2.95
CA GLU A 389 18.51 -19.49 4.23
C GLU A 389 19.19 -18.75 5.39
N SER A 390 20.04 -17.76 5.10
CA SER A 390 20.80 -17.00 6.10
C SER A 390 20.72 -15.50 5.80
N PRO A 391 19.56 -14.87 6.04
CA PRO A 391 19.42 -13.42 5.88
C PRO A 391 20.31 -12.69 6.90
N SER A 392 20.87 -11.56 6.51
CA SER A 392 21.76 -10.77 7.37
C SER A 392 21.29 -9.33 7.49
N TRP A 393 21.48 -8.75 8.67
CA TRP A 393 21.13 -7.36 8.93
C TRP A 393 22.35 -6.48 8.80
N VAL A 394 22.21 -5.40 8.03
CA VAL A 394 23.22 -4.34 7.92
C VAL A 394 22.66 -3.09 8.58
N LEU A 395 23.38 -2.55 9.56
CA LEU A 395 23.06 -1.26 10.15
C LEU A 395 23.33 -0.16 9.12
N VAL A 396 22.31 0.59 8.74
CA VAL A 396 22.40 1.68 7.75
C VAL A 396 22.53 3.03 8.45
N TYR A 397 21.70 3.26 9.47
CA TYR A 397 21.73 4.50 10.25
C TYR A 397 21.68 4.22 11.74
N ASN A 398 22.38 5.07 12.49
CA ASN A 398 22.27 5.18 13.94
C ASN A 398 22.46 6.66 14.29
N LEU A 399 21.34 7.36 14.47
CA LEU A 399 21.29 8.82 14.55
C LEU A 399 20.77 9.25 15.91
N LYS A 400 21.30 10.37 16.40
CA LYS A 400 20.76 11.11 17.55
C LYS A 400 20.13 12.38 17.02
N LEU A 401 18.81 12.47 17.10
CA LEU A 401 18.04 13.63 16.67
C LEU A 401 17.73 14.49 17.89
N ASN A 402 17.74 15.81 17.74
CA ASN A 402 17.45 16.72 18.84
C ASN A 402 16.03 16.48 19.37
N TYR A 403 15.89 16.61 20.70
CA TYR A 403 14.57 16.57 21.32
C TYR A 403 13.72 17.76 20.86
N SER A 404 12.47 17.46 20.56
CA SER A 404 11.43 18.45 20.29
C SER A 404 10.35 18.35 21.37
N LYS A 405 9.77 19.50 21.76
CA LYS A 405 8.60 19.51 22.65
C LYS A 405 7.41 18.75 22.06
N ASN A 406 7.30 18.75 20.73
CA ASN A 406 6.31 17.97 20.00
C ASN A 406 6.79 16.52 19.90
N ARG A 407 5.88 15.56 20.13
CA ARG A 407 6.18 14.14 19.91
C ARG A 407 6.45 13.88 18.43
N VAL A 408 7.48 13.07 18.17
CA VAL A 408 7.86 12.65 16.82
C VAL A 408 7.61 11.15 16.67
N PHE A 409 6.97 10.75 15.58
CA PHE A 409 6.72 9.35 15.24
C PHE A 409 7.25 9.02 13.84
N MET A 410 7.86 7.85 13.70
CA MET A 410 8.22 7.32 12.39
C MET A 410 6.98 6.78 11.68
N LEU A 411 6.66 7.36 10.53
CA LEU A 411 5.52 6.94 9.71
C LEU A 411 5.95 5.88 8.71
N SER A 412 6.81 6.23 7.76
CA SER A 412 7.23 5.31 6.68
C SER A 412 8.58 5.72 6.07
N PHE A 413 9.22 4.78 5.39
CA PHE A 413 10.39 5.08 4.58
C PHE A 413 10.01 5.67 3.22
N HIS A 414 10.90 6.44 2.62
CA HIS A 414 10.72 6.85 1.23
C HIS A 414 10.94 5.65 0.28
N PRO A 415 10.00 5.32 -0.62
CA PRO A 415 10.10 4.10 -1.44
C PRO A 415 11.36 4.00 -2.30
N ASN A 416 11.90 5.14 -2.74
CA ASN A 416 13.01 5.22 -3.70
C ASN A 416 14.29 5.90 -3.20
N ASN A 417 14.25 6.55 -2.04
CA ASN A 417 15.35 7.38 -1.56
C ASN A 417 15.79 6.81 -0.21
N THR A 418 17.03 6.37 -0.14
CA THR A 418 17.56 5.68 1.03
C THR A 418 17.73 6.58 2.24
N ASP A 419 17.78 7.89 2.01
CA ASP A 419 18.17 8.88 2.99
C ASP A 419 16.97 9.73 3.42
N VAL A 420 15.77 9.37 2.97
CA VAL A 420 14.54 10.11 3.27
C VAL A 420 13.54 9.24 4.00
N VAL A 421 12.93 9.80 5.05
CA VAL A 421 11.86 9.18 5.83
C VAL A 421 10.73 10.17 6.07
N PHE A 422 9.54 9.64 6.32
CA PHE A 422 8.36 10.42 6.70
C PHE A 422 8.15 10.32 8.20
N LEU A 423 8.06 11.47 8.85
CA LEU A 423 7.86 11.61 10.28
C LEU A 423 6.56 12.37 10.54
N LEU A 424 5.89 12.04 11.64
CA LEU A 424 4.83 12.88 12.20
C LEU A 424 5.44 13.72 13.31
N CYS A 425 5.43 15.04 13.15
CA CYS A 425 5.94 16.00 14.12
C CYS A 425 4.76 16.79 14.70
N GLY A 426 4.25 16.40 15.87
CA GLY A 426 2.96 16.91 16.36
C GLY A 426 1.83 16.46 15.43
N ASN A 427 1.22 17.40 14.69
CA ASN A 427 0.23 17.11 13.65
C ASN A 427 0.80 17.22 12.23
N ASP A 428 2.03 17.68 12.05
CA ASP A 428 2.59 17.89 10.72
C ASP A 428 3.21 16.59 10.19
N ILE A 429 2.87 16.21 8.97
CA ILE A 429 3.62 15.18 8.24
C ILE A 429 4.81 15.86 7.60
N CYS A 430 6.00 15.44 8.01
CA CYS A 430 7.26 15.97 7.55
C CYS A 430 8.05 14.92 6.77
N LEU A 431 8.56 15.32 5.62
CA LEU A 431 9.65 14.65 4.94
C LEU A 431 10.96 15.05 5.64
N TYR A 432 11.74 14.07 6.08
CA TYR A 432 13.04 14.27 6.71
C TYR A 432 14.14 13.69 5.83
N ASP A 433 15.01 14.56 5.33
CA ASP A 433 16.24 14.20 4.63
C ASP A 433 17.36 14.04 5.65
N ILE A 434 17.79 12.79 5.85
CA ILE A 434 18.84 12.39 6.78
C ILE A 434 20.19 12.94 6.35
N SER A 435 20.48 12.97 5.05
CA SER A 435 21.77 13.39 4.50
C SER A 435 22.00 14.89 4.67
N MET A 436 20.95 15.68 4.46
CA MET A 436 20.99 17.14 4.58
C MET A 436 20.58 17.63 5.97
N ASN A 437 20.04 16.75 6.82
CA ASN A 437 19.43 17.08 8.11
C ASN A 437 18.35 18.18 7.95
N LYS A 438 17.45 18.00 6.99
CA LYS A 438 16.41 18.97 6.63
C LYS A 438 15.01 18.38 6.77
N TYR A 439 14.07 19.22 7.19
CA TYR A 439 12.66 18.88 7.33
C TYR A 439 11.83 19.72 6.37
N GLU A 440 10.92 19.08 5.65
CA GLU A 440 9.94 19.75 4.80
C GLU A 440 8.54 19.26 5.18
N LYS A 441 7.63 20.18 5.46
CA LYS A 441 6.23 19.83 5.72
C LYS A 441 5.54 19.47 4.40
N VAL A 442 4.99 18.26 4.35
CA VAL A 442 4.30 17.72 3.15
C VAL A 442 2.80 17.53 3.36
N GLY A 443 2.32 17.62 4.60
CA GLY A 443 0.90 17.53 4.91
C GLY A 443 0.60 17.72 6.38
N GLU A 444 -0.68 17.58 6.74
CA GLU A 444 -1.18 17.70 8.11
C GLU A 444 -2.07 16.52 8.44
N CYS A 445 -1.90 15.99 9.65
CA CYS A 445 -2.74 14.94 10.21
C CYS A 445 -3.97 15.56 10.88
N PRO A 446 -5.19 15.05 10.61
CA PRO A 446 -6.40 15.51 11.26
C PRO A 446 -6.33 15.40 12.78
N ASN A 447 -7.01 16.33 13.47
CA ASN A 447 -7.10 16.30 14.92
C ASN A 447 -7.74 15.00 15.44
N GLY A 448 -7.31 14.57 16.64
CA GLY A 448 -7.91 13.44 17.36
C GLY A 448 -7.26 12.08 17.09
N VAL A 449 -6.13 12.04 16.38
CA VAL A 449 -5.25 10.85 16.35
C VAL A 449 -4.58 10.70 17.71
N LYS A 450 -4.87 9.59 18.41
CA LYS A 450 -4.34 9.34 19.76
C LYS A 450 -3.08 8.50 19.73
N PHE A 451 -3.04 7.54 18.81
CA PHE A 451 -1.94 6.60 18.64
C PHE A 451 -1.50 6.60 17.18
N PRO A 452 -0.72 7.59 16.72
CA PRO A 452 -0.34 7.71 15.31
C PRO A 452 0.28 6.45 14.70
N GLU A 453 0.95 5.64 15.53
CA GLU A 453 1.59 4.41 15.09
C GLU A 453 0.60 3.34 14.60
N THR A 454 -0.62 3.38 15.13
CA THR A 454 -1.68 2.39 14.88
C THR A 454 -2.90 2.97 14.19
N ASP A 455 -3.12 4.27 14.37
CA ASP A 455 -4.27 5.01 13.84
C ASP A 455 -4.02 5.55 12.42
N ILE A 456 -2.77 5.54 11.94
CA ILE A 456 -2.41 6.00 10.60
C ILE A 456 -1.96 4.78 9.78
N SER A 457 -2.70 4.49 8.71
CA SER A 457 -2.28 3.56 7.67
C SER A 457 -1.55 4.30 6.56
N ILE A 458 -0.55 3.66 5.99
CA ILE A 458 0.30 4.24 4.95
C ILE A 458 0.41 3.21 3.84
N ASP A 459 -0.16 3.55 2.70
CA ASP A 459 -0.20 2.68 1.54
C ASP A 459 0.67 3.26 0.43
N SER A 460 1.61 2.46 -0.05
CA SER A 460 2.54 2.85 -1.11
C SER A 460 2.07 2.32 -2.45
N LEU A 461 1.62 3.22 -3.32
CA LEU A 461 1.30 2.93 -4.71
C LEU A 461 2.54 3.12 -5.58
N LEU A 462 3.21 2.02 -5.93
CA LEU A 462 4.34 2.01 -6.87
C LEU A 462 3.79 1.81 -8.28
N TYR A 463 4.07 2.74 -9.18
CA TYR A 463 3.54 2.70 -10.53
C TYR A 463 4.42 1.86 -11.45
N PRO A 464 3.95 0.68 -11.92
CA PRO A 464 4.68 -0.13 -12.89
C PRO A 464 4.74 0.56 -14.25
N SER A 465 5.63 0.07 -15.12
CA SER A 465 5.77 0.56 -16.49
C SER A 465 4.48 0.44 -17.30
N TRP A 466 3.65 -0.57 -17.01
CA TRP A 466 2.32 -0.75 -17.55
C TRP A 466 1.33 -1.05 -16.43
N PRO A 467 0.13 -0.45 -16.42
CA PRO A 467 -0.85 -0.69 -15.36
C PRO A 467 -1.18 -2.17 -15.18
N THR A 468 -1.24 -2.62 -13.94
CA THR A 468 -1.58 -4.00 -13.60
C THR A 468 -3.03 -4.28 -14.00
N PRO A 469 -3.27 -5.28 -14.87
CA PRO A 469 -4.63 -5.66 -15.26
C PRO A 469 -5.37 -6.29 -14.08
N ILE A 470 -6.67 -6.01 -13.99
CA ILE A 470 -7.58 -6.71 -13.07
C ILE A 470 -8.34 -7.74 -13.91
N PRO A 471 -7.94 -9.02 -13.93
CA PRO A 471 -8.62 -10.05 -14.69
C PRO A 471 -10.05 -10.26 -14.19
N GLU A 472 -10.93 -10.61 -15.12
CA GLU A 472 -12.26 -11.10 -14.75
C GLU A 472 -12.14 -12.43 -14.02
N LEU A 473 -13.04 -12.66 -13.07
CA LEU A 473 -13.09 -13.94 -12.36
C LEU A 473 -13.53 -15.05 -13.31
N PRO A 474 -12.98 -16.28 -13.17
CA PRO A 474 -13.51 -17.42 -13.89
C PRO A 474 -15.02 -17.53 -13.66
N CYS A 475 -15.82 -17.64 -14.72
CA CYS A 475 -17.22 -17.98 -14.59
C CYS A 475 -17.32 -19.43 -14.10
N ASN A 476 -17.91 -19.63 -12.92
CA ASN A 476 -18.29 -20.96 -12.44
C ASN A 476 -19.58 -21.45 -13.10
#